data_AF-A0ABC8QYG0-F1
#
_entry.id   AF-A0ABC8QYG0-F1
#
_cell.length_a   1.000
_cell.length_b   1.000
_cell.length_c   1.000
_cell.angle_alpha   90.00
_cell.angle_beta   90.00
_cell.angle_gamma   90.00
#
_symmetry.space_group_name_H-M   'P 1'
#
loop_
_entity.id
_entity.type
_entity.pdbx_description
1 polymer ?
#
loop_
_entity_poly.entity_id
_entity_poly.type
_entity_poly.pdbx_seq_one_letter_code
_entity_poly.pdbx_strand_id
1 'polypeptide(L)'
;MAVAVNGFLTEQSYNPEAYEELMEFLGRHSLNDGDKFCADLMRESSRHKTLALRILEVRSAYCKNDFEWDNLKRLSFKMVDESNTRLMRDYVLETSHEEREK
;
A
#
# COMPACT_ATOMS: atom_id res chain seq x y z
N MET A 1 -2.72 4.49 2.17
CA MET A 1 -2.27 5.74 1.50
C MET A 1 -1.79 5.48 0.08
N ALA A 2 -0.80 4.61 -0.14
CA ALA A 2 -0.25 4.32 -1.47
C ALA A 2 -1.30 3.94 -2.53
N VAL A 3 -2.30 3.12 -2.17
CA VAL A 3 -3.38 2.73 -3.11
C VAL A 3 -4.26 3.92 -3.51
N ALA A 4 -4.58 4.81 -2.56
CA ALA A 4 -5.37 6.01 -2.84
C ALA A 4 -4.58 7.03 -3.67
N VAL A 5 -3.29 7.21 -3.39
CA VAL A 5 -2.40 8.06 -4.19
C VAL A 5 -2.23 7.50 -5.61
N ASN A 6 -2.05 6.19 -5.78
CA ASN A 6 -1.95 5.57 -7.10
C ASN A 6 -3.27 5.64 -7.89
N GLY A 7 -4.40 5.36 -7.24
CA GLY A 7 -5.73 5.55 -7.85
C GLY A 7 -5.94 7.00 -8.30
N PHE A 8 -5.53 7.95 -7.45
CA PHE A 8 -5.61 9.38 -7.77
C PHE A 8 -4.65 9.81 -8.88
N LEU A 9 -3.40 9.32 -8.91
CA LEU A 9 -2.44 9.59 -10.00
C LEU A 9 -2.99 9.11 -11.35
N THR A 10 -3.73 8.00 -11.36
CA THR A 10 -4.40 7.50 -12.57
C THR A 10 -5.50 8.45 -13.02
N GLU A 11 -6.32 8.97 -12.09
CA GLU A 11 -7.33 10.02 -12.37
C GLU A 11 -6.71 11.36 -12.80
N GLN A 12 -5.56 11.75 -12.23
CA GLN A 12 -4.89 13.02 -12.56
C GLN A 12 -4.04 12.95 -13.83
N SER A 13 -3.92 11.80 -14.48
CA SER A 13 -3.28 11.70 -15.81
C SER A 13 -3.93 12.61 -16.86
N TYR A 14 -5.20 12.97 -16.66
CA TYR A 14 -5.94 13.94 -17.48
C TYR A 14 -5.63 15.41 -17.16
N ASN A 15 -4.91 15.69 -16.07
CA ASN A 15 -4.40 17.01 -15.69
C ASN A 15 -2.87 16.95 -15.44
N PRO A 16 -2.06 17.10 -16.50
CA PRO A 16 -0.61 16.92 -16.44
C PRO A 16 0.09 17.80 -15.39
N GLU A 17 -0.36 19.04 -15.20
CA GLU A 17 0.24 19.94 -14.20
C GLU A 17 -0.01 19.46 -12.76
N ALA A 18 -1.22 19.01 -12.45
CA ALA A 18 -1.53 18.48 -11.12
C ALA A 18 -0.79 17.16 -10.83
N TYR A 19 -0.56 16.37 -11.89
CA TYR A 19 0.25 15.16 -11.82
C TYR A 19 1.72 15.49 -11.54
N GLU A 20 2.32 16.43 -12.29
CA GLU A 20 3.71 16.85 -12.08
C GLU A 20 3.93 17.46 -10.69
N GLU A 21 3.05 18.35 -10.23
CA GLU A 21 3.13 18.93 -8.87
C GLU A 21 3.06 17.86 -7.78
N LEU A 22 2.16 16.88 -7.93
CA LEU A 22 2.04 15.78 -6.96
C LEU A 22 3.27 14.87 -6.98
N MET A 23 3.83 14.58 -8.16
CA MET A 23 5.05 13.77 -8.30
C MET A 23 6.28 14.47 -7.73
N GLU A 24 6.41 15.78 -7.90
CA GLU A 24 7.47 16.57 -7.28
C GLU A 24 7.34 16.55 -5.75
N PHE A 25 6.12 16.72 -5.23
CA PHE A 25 5.86 16.65 -3.79
C PHE A 25 6.17 15.26 -3.22
N LEU A 26 5.82 14.18 -3.94
CA LEU A 26 6.17 12.80 -3.58
C LEU A 26 7.68 12.54 -3.56
N GLY A 27 8.45 13.23 -4.42
CA GLY A 27 9.91 13.16 -4.40
C GLY A 27 10.54 13.73 -3.13
N ARG A 28 9.84 14.67 -2.46
CA ARG A 28 10.32 15.37 -1.25
C ARG A 28 9.73 14.82 0.05
N HIS A 29 8.57 14.16 -0.01
CA HIS A 29 7.82 13.71 1.16
C HIS A 29 7.55 12.21 1.12
N SER A 30 7.92 11.51 2.19
CA SER A 30 7.65 10.07 2.32
C SER A 30 6.16 9.78 2.50
N LEU A 31 5.67 8.74 1.81
CA LEU A 31 4.33 8.21 1.98
C LEU A 31 4.16 7.22 3.16
N ASN A 32 5.22 6.96 3.93
CA ASN A 32 5.16 6.03 5.06
C ASN A 32 4.19 6.51 6.14
N ASP A 33 4.15 7.82 6.38
CA ASP A 33 3.16 8.46 7.24
C ASP A 33 2.18 9.24 6.37
N GLY A 34 1.05 8.60 6.05
CA GLY A 34 0.03 9.19 5.19
C GLY A 34 -0.65 10.42 5.80
N ASP A 35 -0.85 10.44 7.12
CA ASP A 35 -1.53 11.58 7.74
C ASP A 35 -0.61 12.80 7.79
N LYS A 36 0.67 12.61 8.11
CA LYS A 36 1.68 13.66 7.99
C LYS A 36 1.79 14.16 6.54
N PHE A 37 1.86 13.25 5.56
CA PHE A 37 1.93 13.59 4.15
C PHE A 37 0.75 14.49 3.72
N CYS A 38 -0.49 14.09 4.02
CA CYS A 38 -1.67 14.89 3.69
C CYS A 38 -1.67 16.23 4.43
N ALA A 39 -1.23 16.26 5.69
CA ALA A 39 -1.16 17.48 6.47
C ALA A 39 -0.13 18.47 5.89
N ASP A 40 1.03 17.99 5.46
CA ASP A 40 2.07 18.80 4.82
C ASP A 40 1.58 19.30 3.44
N LEU A 41 0.97 18.41 2.63
CA LEU A 41 0.41 18.74 1.32
C LEU A 41 -0.67 19.84 1.42
N MET A 42 -1.51 19.83 2.45
CA MET A 42 -2.52 20.88 2.68
C MET A 42 -1.93 22.27 2.96
N ARG A 43 -0.67 22.35 3.40
CA ARG A 43 -0.01 23.61 3.79
C ARG A 43 0.92 24.16 2.72
N GLU A 44 1.23 23.40 1.66
CA GLU A 44 2.14 23.82 0.59
C GLU A 44 1.55 24.93 -0.28
N SER A 45 0.32 24.77 -0.79
CA SER A 45 -0.40 25.80 -1.55
C SER A 45 -1.91 25.53 -1.61
N SER A 46 -2.69 26.48 -2.15
CA SER A 46 -4.13 26.30 -2.37
C SER A 46 -4.44 25.15 -3.34
N ARG A 47 -3.61 24.96 -4.38
CA ARG A 47 -3.70 23.81 -5.31
C ARG A 47 -3.45 22.49 -4.57
N HIS A 48 -2.36 22.41 -3.82
CA HIS A 48 -2.02 21.20 -3.05
C HIS A 48 -3.07 20.87 -1.98
N LYS A 49 -3.69 21.89 -1.36
CA LYS A 49 -4.82 21.68 -0.46
C LYS A 49 -5.99 20.96 -1.14
N THR A 50 -6.35 21.36 -2.36
CA THR A 50 -7.40 20.69 -3.14
C THR A 50 -7.02 19.24 -3.47
N LEU A 51 -5.76 18.98 -3.86
CA LEU A 51 -5.26 17.62 -4.09
C LEU A 51 -5.32 16.77 -2.83
N ALA A 52 -4.91 17.31 -1.68
CA ALA A 52 -4.97 16.63 -0.40
C ALA A 52 -6.40 16.25 -0.01
N LEU A 53 -7.36 17.18 -0.14
CA LEU A 53 -8.77 16.90 0.13
C LEU A 53 -9.30 15.78 -0.77
N ARG A 54 -8.94 15.79 -2.04
CA ARG A 54 -9.34 14.74 -2.98
C ARG A 54 -8.74 13.37 -2.62
N ILE A 55 -7.47 13.32 -2.20
CA ILE A 55 -6.84 12.09 -1.68
C ILE A 55 -7.59 11.58 -0.43
N LEU A 56 -8.02 12.48 0.46
CA LEU A 56 -8.81 12.10 1.64
C LEU A 56 -10.19 11.53 1.29
N GLU A 57 -10.85 12.05 0.26
CA GLU A 57 -12.11 11.51 -0.24
C GLU A 57 -11.91 10.11 -0.81
N VAL A 58 -10.94 9.97 -1.74
CA VAL A 58 -10.64 8.69 -2.40
C VAL A 58 -10.24 7.62 -1.39
N ARG A 59 -9.39 7.94 -0.39
CA ARG A 59 -9.01 6.96 0.63
C ARG A 59 -10.21 6.51 1.49
N SER A 60 -11.15 7.42 1.76
CA SER A 60 -12.36 7.12 2.54
C SER A 60 -13.31 6.23 1.75
N ALA A 61 -13.57 6.56 0.49
CA ALA A 61 -14.41 5.78 -0.41
C ALA A 61 -13.84 4.37 -0.61
N TYR A 62 -12.56 4.28 -0.95
CA TYR A 62 -11.90 3.00 -1.19
C TYR A 62 -11.95 2.09 0.02
N CYS A 63 -11.61 2.60 1.21
CA CYS A 63 -11.62 1.83 2.45
C CYS A 63 -13.01 1.28 2.81
N LYS A 64 -14.07 2.06 2.55
CA LYS A 64 -15.43 1.73 2.99
C LYS A 64 -16.20 0.88 1.98
N ASN A 65 -15.98 1.12 0.69
CA ASN A 65 -16.86 0.61 -0.35
C ASN A 65 -16.16 -0.38 -1.29
N ASP A 66 -14.87 -0.16 -1.57
CA ASP A 66 -14.19 -0.88 -2.65
C ASP A 66 -13.21 -1.94 -2.12
N PHE A 67 -12.68 -1.75 -0.91
CA PHE A 67 -11.69 -2.67 -0.36
C PHE A 67 -12.34 -3.96 0.14
N GLU A 68 -11.93 -5.07 -0.46
CA GLU A 68 -12.42 -6.41 -0.12
C GLU A 68 -11.75 -6.95 1.17
N TRP A 69 -12.15 -6.43 2.33
CA TRP A 69 -11.61 -6.81 3.63
C TRP A 69 -11.67 -8.32 3.91
N ASP A 70 -12.76 -8.97 3.53
CA ASP A 70 -12.93 -10.40 3.74
C ASP A 70 -11.97 -11.22 2.87
N ASN A 71 -11.73 -10.79 1.64
CA ASN A 71 -10.79 -11.44 0.75
C ASN A 71 -9.35 -11.25 1.23
N LEU A 72 -8.99 -10.06 1.71
CA LEU A 72 -7.70 -9.82 2.37
C LEU A 72 -7.50 -10.81 3.52
N LYS A 73 -8.46 -10.89 4.44
CA LYS A 73 -8.40 -11.80 5.59
C LYS A 73 -8.22 -13.25 5.16
N ARG A 74 -9.02 -13.71 4.20
CA ARG A 74 -8.95 -15.07 3.65
C ARG A 74 -7.57 -15.38 3.06
N LEU A 75 -7.02 -14.46 2.27
CA LEU A 75 -5.72 -14.61 1.63
C LEU A 75 -4.59 -14.60 2.68
N SER A 76 -4.65 -13.71 3.67
CA SER A 76 -3.65 -13.65 4.75
C SER A 76 -3.56 -14.97 5.50
N PHE A 77 -4.69 -15.58 5.88
CA PHE A 77 -4.69 -16.89 6.53
C PHE A 77 -4.10 -17.97 5.62
N LYS A 78 -4.57 -18.05 4.37
CA LYS A 78 -4.05 -19.02 3.40
C LYS A 78 -2.53 -18.92 3.24
N MET A 79 -2.00 -17.70 3.09
CA MET A 79 -0.56 -17.49 2.90
C MET A 79 0.26 -17.92 4.12
N VAL A 80 -0.23 -17.66 5.33
CA VAL A 80 0.45 -18.08 6.57
C VAL A 80 0.41 -19.61 6.71
N ASP A 81 -0.74 -20.24 6.48
CA ASP A 81 -0.89 -21.69 6.56
C ASP A 81 0.02 -22.42 5.56
N GLU A 82 0.04 -21.94 4.31
CA GLU A 82 0.92 -22.47 3.27
C GLU A 82 2.40 -22.25 3.60
N SER A 83 2.75 -21.08 4.11
CA SER A 83 4.13 -20.77 4.51
C SER A 83 4.60 -21.66 5.65
N ASN A 84 3.77 -21.87 6.68
CA ASN A 84 4.09 -22.74 7.81
C ASN A 84 4.24 -24.19 7.36
N THR A 85 3.32 -24.67 6.52
CA THR A 85 3.37 -26.02 5.96
C THR A 85 4.66 -26.25 5.17
N ARG A 86 5.05 -25.28 4.35
CA ARG A 86 6.29 -25.34 3.57
C ARG A 86 7.52 -25.36 4.49
N LEU A 87 7.62 -24.41 5.44
CA LEU A 87 8.72 -24.34 6.40
C LEU A 87 8.92 -25.66 7.16
N MET A 88 7.83 -26.25 7.67
CA MET A 88 7.90 -27.51 8.40
C MET A 88 8.35 -28.68 7.50
N ARG A 89 7.85 -28.72 6.26
CA ARG A 89 8.25 -29.74 5.28
C ARG A 89 9.73 -29.63 4.94
N ASP A 90 10.19 -28.43 4.65
CA ASP A 90 11.58 -28.16 4.25
C ASP A 90 12.52 -28.55 5.39
N TYR A 91 12.20 -28.16 6.63
CA TYR A 91 12.96 -28.54 7.82
C TYR A 91 13.08 -30.06 8.01
N VAL A 92 11.96 -30.80 7.86
CA VAL A 92 11.97 -32.26 7.96
C VAL A 92 12.85 -32.87 6.87
N LEU A 93 12.74 -32.39 5.62
CA LEU A 93 13.53 -32.92 4.51
C LEU A 93 15.04 -32.69 4.72
N GLU A 94 15.44 -31.51 5.17
CA GLU A 94 16.84 -31.17 5.44
C GLU A 94 17.43 -32.05 6.55
N THR A 95 16.73 -32.16 7.69
CA THR A 95 17.23 -32.89 8.87
C THR A 95 17.17 -34.42 8.72
N SER A 96 16.23 -34.95 7.94
CA SER A 96 16.11 -36.41 7.67
C SER A 96 17.27 -36.99 6.85
N HIS A 97 18.02 -36.14 6.14
CA HIS A 97 19.23 -36.52 5.43
C HIS A 97 20.44 -36.54 6.39
N GLU A 98 20.52 -35.59 7.32
CA GLU A 98 21.61 -35.49 8.31
C GLU A 98 21.59 -36.63 9.35
N GLU A 99 20.41 -37.13 9.72
CA GLU A 99 20.28 -38.27 10.66
C GLU A 99 20.68 -39.62 10.06
N ARG A 100 20.75 -39.76 8.72
CA ARG A 100 21.13 -41.01 8.05
C ARG A 100 22.64 -41.15 7.81
N GLU A 101 23.43 -40.10 8.01
CA GLU A 101 24.88 -40.08 7.80
C GLU A 101 25.70 -40.14 9.11
N LYS A 102 25.05 -40.36 10.26
CA LYS A 102 25.69 -40.65 11.56
C LYS A 102 25.45 -42.09 12.00
#